data_AF-A0A8X6LUV5-F1
#
_entry.id   AF-A0A8X6LUV5-F1
#
_cell.length_a   1.000
_cell.length_b   1.000
_cell.length_c   1.000
_cell.angle_alpha   90.00
_cell.angle_beta   90.00
_cell.angle_gamma   90.00
#
_symmetry.space_group_name_H-M   'P 1'
#
loop_
_entity.id
_entity.type
_entity.pdbx_description
1 polymer ?
#
loop_
_entity_poly.entity_id
_entity_poly.type
_entity_poly.pdbx_seq_one_letter_code
_entity_poly.pdbx_strand_id
1 'polypeptide(L)'
;MSLEVFSVCAHITEDLLKDFSSIARPLHRLTENKQKFLWTDECEEAFNSLKAALTSSPILVYPDPEKQFILDTDASHESVGAVLSQEINGQEHVIAYWSKCLSKPERNYCVTRKELLAIVKAVENFHSYLYGRKFLLRTDHASLTWLLNFKNTEAR
;
A
#
# COMPACT_ATOMS: atom_id res chain seq x y z
N MET A 1 -12.21 0.87 3.75
CA MET A 1 -10.74 1.06 3.86
C MET A 1 -10.33 0.38 5.15
N SER A 2 -9.61 -0.74 5.08
CA SER A 2 -9.21 -1.52 6.27
C SER A 2 -8.10 -0.81 7.03
N LEU A 3 -7.93 -1.05 8.34
CA LEU A 3 -6.88 -0.44 9.20
C LEU A 3 -5.45 -0.66 8.68
N GLU A 4 -5.26 -1.56 7.74
CA GLU A 4 -3.94 -1.89 7.18
C GLU A 4 -3.67 -1.17 5.86
N VAL A 5 -4.73 -0.72 5.15
CA VAL A 5 -4.61 0.38 4.17
C VAL A 5 -4.00 1.59 4.87
N PHE A 6 -4.33 1.78 6.14
CA PHE A 6 -3.76 2.85 6.92
C PHE A 6 -2.25 2.71 7.12
N SER A 7 -1.69 1.50 7.20
CA SER A 7 -0.25 1.30 7.36
C SER A 7 0.50 1.58 6.06
N VAL A 8 0.01 1.02 4.95
CA VAL A 8 0.57 1.27 3.60
C VAL A 8 0.41 2.73 3.21
N CYS A 9 -0.78 3.31 3.46
CA CYS A 9 -1.01 4.74 3.29
C CYS A 9 -0.16 5.55 4.26
N ALA A 10 0.01 5.20 5.53
CA ALA A 10 0.82 5.99 6.47
C ALA A 10 2.26 6.10 5.98
N HIS A 11 2.88 4.99 5.56
CA HIS A 11 4.25 5.01 5.05
C HIS A 11 4.40 5.89 3.78
N ILE A 12 3.39 5.87 2.90
CA ILE A 12 3.43 6.62 1.62
C ILE A 12 2.93 8.06 1.78
N THR A 13 2.09 8.34 2.79
CA THR A 13 1.42 9.63 2.97
C THR A 13 2.05 10.49 4.05
N GLU A 14 2.95 9.97 4.89
CA GLU A 14 3.83 10.83 5.70
C GLU A 14 4.70 11.74 4.82
N ASP A 15 5.14 11.27 3.65
CA ASP A 15 5.85 12.09 2.67
C ASP A 15 4.93 13.08 1.90
N LEU A 16 3.63 12.77 1.80
CA LEU A 16 2.66 13.50 0.95
C LEU A 16 1.75 14.46 1.74
N LEU A 17 1.53 14.23 3.04
CA LEU A 17 0.65 15.00 3.92
C LEU A 17 1.44 15.49 5.14
N LYS A 18 1.84 16.77 5.11
CA LYS A 18 2.58 17.45 6.19
C LYS A 18 1.94 17.34 7.59
N ASP A 19 0.63 17.09 7.67
CA ASP A 19 -0.14 16.99 8.92
C ASP A 19 -0.66 15.58 9.22
N PHE A 20 -0.22 14.54 8.48
CA PHE A 20 -0.69 13.16 8.65
C PHE A 20 -0.54 12.68 10.10
N SER A 21 0.63 12.91 10.70
CA SER A 21 0.94 12.47 12.08
C SER A 21 -0.03 13.08 13.11
N SER A 22 -0.45 14.33 12.91
CA SER A 22 -1.39 15.03 13.79
C SER A 22 -2.82 14.48 13.68
N ILE A 23 -3.26 14.17 12.46
CA ILE A 23 -4.61 13.66 12.17
C ILE A 23 -4.72 12.17 12.52
N ALA A 24 -3.66 11.39 12.31
CA ALA A 24 -3.59 9.97 12.61
C ALA A 24 -3.43 9.65 14.11
N ARG A 25 -3.02 10.63 14.92
CA ARG A 25 -2.73 10.47 16.35
C ARG A 25 -3.84 9.77 17.17
N PRO A 26 -5.13 10.13 17.05
CA PRO A 26 -6.20 9.41 17.74
C PRO A 26 -6.35 7.95 17.26
N LEU A 27 -6.07 7.65 15.99
CA LEU A 27 -6.08 6.28 15.47
C LEU A 27 -4.87 5.48 15.95
N HIS A 28 -3.69 6.10 16.06
CA HIS A 28 -2.50 5.46 16.64
C HIS A 28 -2.73 5.04 18.09
N ARG A 29 -3.46 5.84 18.87
CA ARG A 29 -3.84 5.49 20.25
C ARG A 29 -4.74 4.25 20.33
N LEU A 30 -5.55 3.97 19.29
CA LEU A 30 -6.35 2.74 19.21
C LEU A 30 -5.50 1.49 18.95
N THR A 31 -4.32 1.66 18.33
CA THR A 31 -3.36 0.58 18.05
C THR A 31 -2.32 0.36 19.14
N GLU A 32 -2.27 1.19 20.18
CA GLU A 32 -1.36 0.99 21.31
C GLU A 32 -1.77 -0.23 22.15
N ASN A 33 -0.81 -1.16 22.33
CA ASN A 33 -0.97 -2.38 23.11
C ASN A 33 -1.21 -2.06 24.60
N LYS A 34 -2.48 -1.79 24.97
CA LYS A 34 -3.09 -1.93 26.33
C LYS A 34 -4.46 -1.24 26.50
N GLN A 35 -5.03 -0.56 25.50
CA GLN A 35 -6.34 0.10 25.63
C GLN A 35 -7.50 -0.75 25.10
N LYS A 36 -8.69 -0.58 25.70
CA LYS A 36 -9.94 -1.10 25.14
C LYS A 36 -10.20 -0.35 23.83
N PHE A 37 -10.44 -1.10 22.75
CA PHE A 37 -10.82 -0.53 21.46
C PHE A 37 -12.17 0.19 21.60
N LEU A 38 -12.11 1.50 21.85
CA LEU A 38 -13.27 2.38 21.97
C LEU A 38 -13.20 3.36 20.81
N TRP A 39 -14.05 3.12 19.82
CA TRP A 39 -14.22 4.04 18.70
C TRP A 39 -14.95 5.28 19.20
N THR A 40 -14.21 6.38 19.41
CA THR A 40 -14.75 7.67 19.84
C THR A 40 -15.09 8.55 18.63
N ASP A 41 -15.90 9.58 18.84
CA ASP A 41 -16.23 10.56 17.80
C ASP A 41 -14.96 11.25 17.23
N GLU A 42 -13.94 11.47 18.07
CA GLU A 42 -12.62 11.97 17.64
C GLU A 42 -11.91 11.01 16.67
N CYS A 43 -12.08 9.70 16.85
CA CYS A 43 -11.51 8.69 15.94
C CYS A 43 -12.26 8.68 14.61
N GLU A 44 -13.59 8.89 14.63
CA GLU A 44 -14.40 8.98 13.42
C GLU A 44 -14.09 10.25 12.62
N GLU A 45 -13.93 11.39 13.29
CA GLU A 45 -13.54 12.66 12.66
C GLU A 45 -12.13 12.58 12.07
N ALA A 46 -11.18 11.98 12.79
CA ALA A 46 -9.84 11.71 12.27
C ALA A 46 -9.88 10.79 11.04
N PHE A 47 -10.64 9.69 11.10
CA PHE A 47 -10.76 8.76 9.98
C PHE A 47 -11.40 9.39 8.75
N ASN A 48 -12.42 10.24 8.93
CA ASN A 48 -13.06 10.96 7.83
C ASN A 48 -12.16 12.05 7.26
N SER A 49 -11.39 12.75 8.11
CA SER A 49 -10.38 13.72 7.67
C SER A 49 -9.27 13.05 6.87
N LEU A 50 -8.83 11.87 7.29
CA LEU A 50 -7.85 11.06 6.57
C LEU A 50 -8.37 10.57 5.22
N LYS A 51 -9.62 10.08 5.17
CA LYS A 51 -10.26 9.78 3.88
C LYS A 51 -10.29 11.00 2.98
N ALA A 52 -10.74 12.14 3.49
CA ALA A 52 -10.83 13.37 2.72
C ALA A 52 -9.44 13.76 2.17
N ALA A 53 -8.42 13.74 3.03
CA ALA A 53 -7.04 14.02 2.65
C ALA A 53 -6.53 13.07 1.54
N LEU A 54 -6.70 11.76 1.72
CA LEU A 54 -6.29 10.72 0.76
C LEU A 54 -7.05 10.78 -0.57
N THR A 55 -8.29 11.26 -0.56
CA THR A 55 -9.13 11.41 -1.77
C THR A 55 -9.04 12.80 -2.41
N SER A 56 -8.37 13.76 -1.76
CA SER A 56 -8.26 15.13 -2.24
C SER A 56 -7.00 15.33 -3.10
N SER A 57 -7.13 16.15 -4.14
CA SER A 57 -5.98 16.61 -4.95
C SER A 57 -5.06 17.43 -4.04
N PRO A 58 -3.73 17.15 -4.00
CA PRO A 58 -2.87 16.71 -5.11
C PRO A 58 -2.47 15.22 -5.10
N ILE A 59 -3.09 14.38 -4.26
CA ILE A 59 -2.62 13.00 -4.03
C ILE A 59 -3.03 12.05 -5.16
N LEU A 60 -4.26 12.16 -5.68
CA LEU A 60 -4.73 11.38 -6.82
C LEU A 60 -4.58 12.18 -8.13
N VAL A 61 -3.70 11.71 -9.00
CA VAL A 61 -3.47 12.32 -10.33
C VAL A 61 -3.92 11.36 -11.44
N TYR A 62 -4.36 11.95 -12.57
CA TYR A 62 -4.68 11.16 -13.75
C TYR A 62 -3.42 10.47 -14.28
N PRO A 63 -3.47 9.18 -14.64
CA PRO A 63 -2.31 8.45 -15.12
C PRO A 63 -1.80 9.05 -16.44
N ASP A 64 -0.50 9.29 -16.52
CA ASP A 64 0.18 9.64 -17.77
C ASP A 64 0.63 8.33 -18.45
N PRO A 65 0.08 7.98 -19.63
CA PRO A 65 0.40 6.71 -20.25
C PRO A 65 1.86 6.58 -20.72
N GLU A 66 2.61 7.68 -20.86
CA GLU A 66 4.02 7.67 -21.29
C GLU A 66 4.99 7.46 -20.12
N LYS A 67 4.51 7.59 -18.87
CA LYS A 67 5.33 7.45 -17.68
C LYS A 67 5.32 6.02 -17.15
N GLN A 68 6.45 5.62 -16.58
CA GLN A 68 6.59 4.32 -15.95
C GLN A 68 5.79 4.30 -14.65
N PHE A 69 4.93 3.28 -14.50
CA PHE A 69 4.24 3.03 -13.24
C PHE A 69 5.19 2.48 -12.19
N ILE A 70 4.94 2.85 -10.95
CA ILE A 70 5.58 2.31 -9.76
C ILE A 70 4.48 1.62 -8.94
N LEU A 71 4.74 0.37 -8.57
CA LEU A 71 3.84 -0.44 -7.78
C LEU A 71 4.54 -0.76 -6.47
N ASP A 72 4.01 -0.22 -5.37
CA ASP A 72 4.41 -0.58 -4.01
C ASP A 72 3.46 -1.62 -3.48
N THR A 73 3.99 -2.67 -2.86
CA THR A 73 3.20 -3.74 -2.26
C THR A 73 3.68 -4.02 -0.85
N ASP A 74 2.73 -4.26 0.04
CA ASP A 74 2.98 -4.61 1.44
C ASP A 74 2.00 -5.70 1.87
N ALA A 75 2.46 -6.65 2.68
CA ALA A 75 1.62 -7.69 3.24
C ALA A 75 1.74 -7.74 4.76
N SER A 76 0.59 -7.59 5.41
CA SER A 76 0.49 -7.76 6.85
C SER A 76 0.05 -9.18 7.22
N HIS A 77 -0.15 -9.42 8.52
CA HIS A 77 -0.70 -10.69 8.97
C HIS A 77 -2.14 -10.91 8.48
N GLU A 78 -2.94 -9.85 8.35
CA GLU A 78 -4.39 -9.92 8.13
C GLU A 78 -4.87 -9.46 6.75
N SER A 79 -4.09 -8.65 6.03
CA SER A 79 -4.42 -8.16 4.69
C SER A 79 -3.17 -7.93 3.84
N VAL A 80 -3.42 -7.61 2.58
CA VAL A 80 -2.41 -7.17 1.62
C VAL A 80 -2.84 -5.83 1.03
N GLY A 81 -1.87 -4.98 0.76
CA GLY A 81 -2.06 -3.65 0.20
C GLY A 81 -1.14 -3.38 -0.97
N ALA A 82 -1.55 -2.46 -1.83
CA ALA A 82 -0.70 -1.94 -2.88
C ALA A 82 -1.05 -0.51 -3.27
N VAL A 83 -0.05 0.22 -3.73
CA VAL A 83 -0.18 1.59 -4.23
C VAL A 83 0.42 1.67 -5.62
N LEU A 84 -0.34 2.24 -6.54
CA LEU A 84 0.11 2.53 -7.89
C LEU A 84 0.41 4.02 -7.98
N SER A 85 1.65 4.38 -8.31
CA SER A 85 2.11 5.75 -8.46
C SER A 85 2.90 5.97 -9.75
N GLN A 86 3.15 7.23 -10.09
CA GLN A 86 3.99 7.65 -11.20
C GLN A 86 4.84 8.84 -10.79
N GLU A 87 6.06 8.91 -11.33
CA GLU A 87 6.89 10.11 -11.22
C GLU A 87 6.49 11.12 -12.31
N ILE A 88 5.94 12.26 -11.90
CA ILE A 88 5.54 13.37 -12.77
C ILE A 88 6.29 14.60 -12.30
N ASN A 89 7.06 15.23 -13.20
CA ASN A 89 7.88 16.42 -12.89
C ASN A 89 8.85 16.24 -11.70
N GLY A 90 9.37 15.03 -11.49
CA GLY A 90 10.30 14.72 -10.39
C GLY A 90 9.63 14.56 -9.02
N GLN A 91 8.30 14.48 -8.97
CA GLN A 91 7.53 14.17 -7.77
C GLN A 91 6.70 12.90 -8.01
N GLU A 92 6.60 12.06 -6.99
CA GLU A 92 5.78 10.87 -7.05
C GLU A 92 4.32 11.22 -6.75
N HIS A 93 3.44 10.88 -7.68
CA HIS A 93 2.00 11.08 -7.56
C HIS A 93 1.29 9.75 -7.53
N VAL A 94 0.35 9.60 -6.60
CA VAL A 94 -0.45 8.38 -6.49
C VAL A 94 -1.58 8.40 -7.50
N ILE A 95 -1.83 7.26 -8.11
CA ILE A 95 -2.88 7.06 -9.12
C ILE A 95 -4.01 6.26 -8.51
N ALA A 96 -3.68 5.19 -7.80
CA ALA A 96 -4.66 4.32 -7.20
C ALA A 96 -4.11 3.58 -5.97
N TYR A 97 -5.01 3.34 -5.02
CA TYR A 97 -4.77 2.49 -3.87
C TYR A 97 -5.58 1.21 -3.99
N TRP A 98 -5.02 0.10 -3.53
CA TRP A 98 -5.72 -1.18 -3.45
C TRP A 98 -5.39 -1.90 -2.15
N SER A 99 -6.36 -2.65 -1.63
CA SER A 99 -6.13 -3.55 -0.51
C SER A 99 -7.16 -4.66 -0.46
N LYS A 100 -6.80 -5.76 0.20
CA LYS A 100 -7.67 -6.90 0.40
C LYS A 100 -7.34 -7.63 1.68
N CYS A 101 -8.35 -7.87 2.51
CA CYS A 101 -8.23 -8.74 3.67
C CYS A 101 -7.96 -10.19 3.24
N LEU A 102 -6.98 -10.83 3.90
CA LEU A 102 -6.64 -12.23 3.70
C LEU A 102 -7.74 -13.11 4.30
N SER A 103 -8.12 -14.15 3.57
CA SER A 103 -8.99 -15.21 4.05
C SER A 103 -8.30 -16.05 5.13
N LYS A 104 -9.07 -16.82 5.92
CA LYS A 104 -8.54 -17.73 6.95
C LYS A 104 -7.35 -18.58 6.48
N PRO A 105 -7.40 -19.26 5.31
CA PRO A 105 -6.24 -20.03 4.85
C PRO A 105 -5.05 -19.15 4.44
N GLU A 106 -5.29 -18.01 3.80
CA GLU A 106 -4.21 -17.10 3.37
C GLU A 106 -3.48 -16.45 4.56
N ARG A 107 -4.17 -16.23 5.68
CA ARG A 107 -3.57 -15.76 6.94
C ARG A 107 -2.54 -16.73 7.50
N ASN A 108 -2.62 -18.02 7.19
CA ASN A 108 -1.67 -19.04 7.64
C ASN A 108 -0.44 -19.16 6.74
N TYR A 109 -0.33 -18.36 5.67
CA TYR A 109 0.85 -18.35 4.82
C TYR A 109 2.06 -17.75 5.56
N CYS A 110 3.26 -18.21 5.21
CA CYS A 110 4.48 -17.55 5.66
C CYS A 110 4.58 -16.15 5.04
N VAL A 111 5.35 -15.26 5.66
CA VAL A 111 5.53 -13.86 5.24
C VAL A 111 5.85 -13.77 3.75
N THR A 112 6.83 -14.54 3.25
CA THR A 112 7.20 -14.55 1.82
C THR A 112 6.04 -14.90 0.88
N ARG A 113 5.16 -15.83 1.28
CA ARG A 113 3.98 -16.18 0.47
C ARG A 113 2.91 -15.10 0.52
N LYS A 114 2.75 -14.41 1.64
CA LYS A 114 1.81 -13.28 1.76
C LYS A 114 2.25 -12.11 0.90
N GLU A 115 3.55 -11.78 0.94
CA GLU A 115 4.13 -10.74 0.09
C GLU A 115 4.00 -11.08 -1.40
N LEU A 116 4.29 -12.33 -1.80
CA LEU A 116 4.07 -12.75 -3.18
C LEU A 116 2.59 -12.67 -3.58
N LEU A 117 1.68 -13.03 -2.67
CA LEU A 117 0.25 -12.91 -2.89
C LEU A 117 -0.17 -11.44 -3.03
N ALA A 118 0.43 -10.52 -2.27
CA ALA A 118 0.20 -9.08 -2.40
C ALA A 118 0.56 -8.62 -3.82
N ILE A 119 1.73 -8.98 -4.31
CA ILE A 119 2.18 -8.64 -5.68
C ILE A 119 1.22 -9.18 -6.73
N VAL A 120 0.90 -10.48 -6.68
CA VAL A 120 0.03 -11.12 -7.68
C VAL A 120 -1.35 -10.44 -7.68
N LYS A 121 -1.93 -10.22 -6.51
CA LYS A 121 -3.27 -9.62 -6.40
C LYS A 121 -3.27 -8.14 -6.79
N ALA A 122 -2.20 -7.41 -6.48
CA ALA A 122 -2.04 -6.03 -6.89
C ALA A 122 -1.94 -5.91 -8.41
N VAL A 123 -1.14 -6.76 -9.06
CA VAL A 123 -1.01 -6.78 -10.53
C VAL A 123 -2.32 -7.20 -11.20
N GLU A 124 -3.05 -8.17 -10.65
CA GLU A 124 -4.40 -8.53 -11.11
C GLU A 124 -5.37 -7.34 -11.01
N ASN A 125 -5.33 -6.60 -9.90
CA ASN A 125 -6.21 -5.46 -9.68
C ASN A 125 -5.86 -4.27 -10.60
N PHE A 126 -4.57 -3.99 -10.77
CA PHE A 126 -4.08 -2.90 -11.63
C PHE A 126 -3.80 -3.36 -13.06
N HIS A 127 -4.38 -4.47 -13.50
CA HIS A 127 -4.17 -5.03 -14.83
C HIS A 127 -4.44 -4.01 -15.94
N SER A 128 -5.50 -3.20 -15.82
CA SER A 128 -5.83 -2.14 -16.78
C SER A 128 -4.71 -1.10 -16.97
N TYR A 129 -3.87 -0.88 -15.96
CA TYR A 129 -2.77 0.08 -16.01
C TYR A 129 -1.45 -0.58 -16.41
N LEU A 130 -1.18 -1.78 -15.90
CA LEU A 130 0.12 -2.46 -16.02
C LEU A 130 0.23 -3.35 -17.26
N TYR A 131 -0.88 -3.75 -17.87
CA TYR A 131 -0.87 -4.70 -18.98
C TYR A 131 -0.08 -4.17 -20.18
N GLY A 132 0.88 -4.97 -20.65
CA GLY A 132 1.74 -4.64 -21.79
C GLY A 132 2.80 -3.57 -21.52
N ARG A 133 2.98 -3.16 -20.26
CA ARG A 133 3.93 -2.09 -19.88
C ARG A 133 4.98 -2.60 -18.91
N LYS A 134 6.15 -1.95 -18.95
CA LYS A 134 7.16 -2.11 -17.90
C LYS A 134 6.78 -1.20 -16.72
N PHE A 135 6.92 -1.71 -15.51
CA PHE A 135 6.69 -0.97 -14.28
C PHE A 135 7.77 -1.34 -13.25
N LEU A 136 7.99 -0.46 -12.28
CA LEU A 136 8.87 -0.71 -11.14
C LEU A 136 8.03 -1.34 -10.02
N LEU A 137 8.44 -2.52 -9.53
CA LEU A 137 7.86 -3.10 -8.33
C LEU A 137 8.79 -2.81 -7.14
N ARG A 138 8.25 -2.17 -6.10
CA ARG A 138 8.94 -1.90 -4.84
C ARG A 138 8.25 -2.71 -3.72
N THR A 139 9.06 -3.48 -3.00
CA THR A 139 8.64 -4.24 -1.81
C THR A 139 9.75 -4.14 -0.78
N ASP A 140 9.38 -4.01 0.49
CA ASP A 140 10.30 -3.99 1.62
C ASP A 140 10.84 -5.39 1.97
N HIS A 141 10.27 -6.45 1.38
CA HIS A 141 10.71 -7.81 1.64
C HIS A 141 11.96 -8.18 0.84
N ALA A 142 13.12 -8.01 1.47
CA ALA A 142 14.44 -8.34 0.91
C ALA A 142 14.54 -9.75 0.29
N SER A 143 13.79 -10.72 0.81
CA SER A 143 13.77 -12.09 0.27
C SER A 143 13.14 -12.16 -1.12
N LEU A 144 12.14 -11.33 -1.41
CA LEU A 144 11.51 -11.23 -2.72
C LEU A 144 12.34 -10.41 -3.69
N THR A 145 12.97 -9.33 -3.22
CA THR A 145 13.95 -8.59 -4.03
C THR A 145 15.08 -9.51 -4.49
N TRP A 146 15.53 -10.42 -3.64
CA TRP A 146 16.51 -11.45 -4.01
C TRP A 146 15.95 -12.48 -5.00
N LEU A 147 14.74 -13.01 -4.75
CA LEU A 147 14.11 -14.02 -5.61
C LEU A 147 13.77 -13.49 -7.01
N LEU A 148 13.31 -12.24 -7.12
CA LEU A 148 12.98 -11.59 -8.38
C LEU A 148 14.23 -11.16 -9.17
N ASN A 149 15.32 -10.84 -8.48
CA ASN A 149 16.62 -10.58 -9.10
C ASN A 149 17.38 -11.86 -9.45
N PHE A 150 16.86 -13.03 -9.08
CA PHE A 150 17.43 -14.33 -9.43
C PHE A 150 17.22 -14.61 -10.93
N LYS A 151 18.05 -14.01 -11.78
CA LYS A 151 18.20 -14.40 -13.19
C LYS A 151 18.76 -15.82 -13.22
N ASN A 152 17.94 -16.78 -13.68
CA ASN A 152 18.31 -18.15 -14.08
C ASN A 152 19.82 -18.44 -14.03
N THR A 153 20.33 -19.00 -12.93
CA THR A 153 21.41 -19.96 -13.07
C THR A 153 20.76 -21.26 -13.47
N GLU A 154 20.98 -21.65 -14.73
CA GLU A 154 20.72 -23.01 -15.19
C GLU A 154 21.18 -24.00 -14.11
N ALA A 155 20.23 -24.67 -13.49
CA ALA A 155 20.53 -25.81 -12.65
C ALA A 155 21.00 -26.93 -13.59
N ARG A 156 22.32 -27.06 -13.67
CA ARG A 156 23.03 -28.08 -14.42
C ARG A 156 22.95 -29.43 -13.72
#